data_AF-A0A521TB52-F1
#
_entry.id   AF-A0A521TB52-F1
#
_cell.length_a   1.000
_cell.length_b   1.000
_cell.length_c   1.000
_cell.angle_alpha   90.00
_cell.angle_beta   90.00
_cell.angle_gamma   90.00
#
_symmetry.space_group_name_H-M   'P 1'
#
loop_
_entity.id
_entity.type
_entity.pdbx_description
1 polymer ?
#
loop_
_entity_poly.entity_id
_entity_poly.type
_entity_poly.pdbx_seq_one_letter_code
_entity_poly.pdbx_strand_id
1 'polypeptide(L)'
;MKVVCALAILASTLAPAVARAQTPAPPPPFVYSDGYKTRLKIHKISSKTFLPLVATQAVLGKMIYDNPTPTRRAWHRGVAWGIGGLFGVNTVTGTWNLIEARKDPEHRKRRVVHGLLMLASDAGFLATALNNPTNHGFNDPLGQRHLHRNLAIASISTASIGYLVMLLGHK
;
A
#
# COMPACT_ATOMS: atom_id res chain seq x y z
N MET A 1 68.89 15.98 71.18
CA MET A 1 69.18 15.81 69.74
C MET A 1 68.03 15.06 69.08
N LYS A 2 67.38 15.74 68.12
CA LYS A 2 66.55 15.28 66.97
C LYS A 2 65.30 14.40 67.22
N VAL A 3 64.17 15.10 67.19
CA VAL A 3 62.80 14.72 66.80
C VAL A 3 62.76 14.18 65.36
N VAL A 4 61.99 13.11 65.09
CA VAL A 4 61.21 12.96 63.83
C VAL A 4 59.95 12.12 64.07
N CYS A 5 58.78 12.75 63.93
CA CYS A 5 57.46 12.12 63.78
C CYS A 5 57.34 11.44 62.40
N ALA A 6 56.89 10.19 62.36
CA ALA A 6 56.48 9.53 61.13
C ALA A 6 54.99 9.80 60.87
N LEU A 7 54.69 10.73 59.96
CA LEU A 7 53.35 11.02 59.47
C LEU A 7 53.12 10.18 58.20
N ALA A 8 52.29 9.14 58.28
CA ALA A 8 51.88 8.36 57.12
C ALA A 8 50.76 9.12 56.38
N ILE A 9 51.09 9.69 55.22
CA ILE A 9 50.14 10.36 54.33
C ILE A 9 49.48 9.28 53.47
N LEU A 10 48.20 8.98 53.71
CA LEU A 10 47.35 8.28 52.75
C LEU A 10 47.01 9.24 51.60
N ALA A 11 47.57 9.00 50.43
CA ALA A 11 47.14 9.67 49.20
C ALA A 11 45.86 8.99 48.66
N SER A 12 44.69 9.53 49.01
CA SER A 12 43.43 9.19 48.33
C SER A 12 43.42 9.85 46.95
N THR A 13 43.65 9.07 45.90
CA THR A 13 43.46 9.50 44.51
C THR A 13 41.96 9.64 44.23
N LEU A 14 41.43 10.86 44.29
CA LEU A 14 40.11 11.18 43.74
C LEU A 14 40.21 11.18 42.21
N ALA A 15 39.87 10.06 41.58
CA ALA A 15 39.62 10.04 40.14
C ALA A 15 38.39 10.93 39.85
N PRO A 16 38.43 11.83 38.85
CA PRO A 16 37.25 12.59 38.47
C PRO A 16 36.18 11.61 38.00
N ALA A 17 35.01 11.65 38.64
CA ALA A 17 33.83 10.97 38.14
C ALA A 17 33.47 11.62 36.79
N VAL A 18 33.91 11.01 35.70
CA VAL A 18 33.39 11.33 34.37
C VAL A 18 31.91 10.97 34.44
N ALA A 19 31.06 11.99 34.56
CA ALA A 19 29.62 11.81 34.43
C ALA A 19 29.40 11.10 33.10
N ARG A 20 29.05 9.80 33.16
CA ARG A 20 28.72 9.02 31.98
C ARG A 20 27.54 9.73 31.34
N ALA A 21 27.78 10.43 30.23
CA ALA A 21 26.74 11.10 29.49
C ALA A 21 25.64 10.06 29.25
N GLN A 22 24.50 10.25 29.90
CA GLN A 22 23.36 9.38 29.70
C GLN A 22 22.94 9.63 28.25
N THR A 23 23.18 8.65 27.38
CA THR A 23 22.59 8.67 26.04
C THR A 23 21.09 8.83 26.24
N PRO A 24 20.45 9.84 25.60
CA PRO A 24 19.01 10.03 25.70
C PRO A 24 18.30 8.71 25.38
N ALA A 25 17.25 8.39 26.15
CA ALA A 25 16.43 7.22 25.87
C ALA A 25 15.91 7.30 24.42
N PRO A 26 15.91 6.19 23.66
CA PRO A 26 15.32 6.17 22.33
C PRO A 26 13.87 6.65 22.38
N PRO A 27 13.39 7.39 21.35
CA PRO A 27 12.00 7.78 21.30
C PRO A 27 11.10 6.53 21.36
N PRO A 28 9.93 6.60 22.01
CA PRO A 28 9.02 5.47 22.07
C PRO A 28 8.60 5.05 20.65
N PRO A 29 8.39 3.74 20.41
CA PRO A 29 7.95 3.25 19.11
C PRO A 29 6.59 3.86 18.74
N PHE A 30 6.34 4.04 17.44
CA PHE A 30 5.05 4.54 16.98
C PHE A 30 3.95 3.53 17.29
N VAL A 31 2.92 3.95 18.04
CA VAL A 31 1.82 3.09 18.45
C VAL A 31 0.61 3.30 17.55
N TYR A 32 0.16 2.22 16.92
CA TYR A 32 -1.03 2.21 16.08
C TYR A 32 -2.30 1.92 16.88
N SER A 33 -3.40 2.58 16.52
CA SER A 33 -4.73 2.29 17.08
C SER A 33 -5.23 0.90 16.67
N ASP A 34 -6.22 0.38 17.40
CA ASP A 34 -6.90 -0.86 17.00
C ASP A 34 -7.70 -0.70 15.70
N GLY A 35 -8.17 0.53 15.44
CA GLY A 35 -8.76 0.90 14.15
C GLY A 35 -7.76 0.68 13.01
N TYR A 36 -6.51 1.09 13.17
CA TYR A 36 -5.47 0.91 12.15
C TYR A 36 -5.23 -0.57 11.87
N LYS A 37 -5.11 -1.38 12.92
CA LYS A 37 -4.91 -2.84 12.80
C LYS A 37 -6.09 -3.50 12.08
N THR A 38 -7.31 -3.08 12.40
CA THR A 38 -8.54 -3.58 11.77
C THR A 38 -8.60 -3.24 10.29
N ARG A 39 -8.42 -1.96 9.94
CA ARG A 39 -8.37 -1.50 8.54
C ARG A 39 -7.23 -2.17 7.77
N LEU A 40 -6.06 -2.36 8.39
CA LEU A 40 -4.93 -3.04 7.77
C LEU A 40 -5.26 -4.50 7.48
N LYS A 41 -5.93 -5.20 8.40
CA LYS A 41 -6.39 -6.58 8.19
C LYS A 41 -7.36 -6.66 7.01
N ILE A 42 -8.37 -5.78 6.97
CA ILE A 42 -9.34 -5.69 5.87
C ILE A 42 -8.61 -5.43 4.55
N HIS A 43 -7.77 -4.41 4.50
CA HIS A 43 -7.01 -4.02 3.31
C HIS A 43 -6.16 -5.19 2.77
N LYS A 44 -5.46 -5.91 3.67
CA LYS A 44 -4.61 -7.06 3.29
C LYS A 44 -5.44 -8.24 2.78
N ILE A 45 -6.57 -8.55 3.41
CA ILE A 45 -7.44 -9.66 2.97
C ILE A 45 -8.07 -9.32 1.61
N SER A 46 -8.63 -8.12 1.49
CA SER A 46 -9.20 -7.59 0.25
C SER A 46 -8.18 -7.61 -0.89
N SER A 47 -6.94 -7.16 -0.63
CA SER A 47 -5.88 -7.18 -1.65
C SER A 47 -5.53 -8.57 -2.19
N LYS A 48 -5.76 -9.66 -1.43
CA LYS A 48 -5.50 -11.03 -1.92
C LYS A 48 -6.49 -11.48 -2.98
N THR A 49 -7.70 -10.92 -3.02
CA THR A 49 -8.72 -11.29 -4.01
C THR A 49 -8.56 -10.53 -5.33
N PHE A 50 -7.68 -9.54 -5.39
CA PHE A 50 -7.39 -8.78 -6.61
C PHE A 50 -6.96 -9.67 -7.78
N LEU A 51 -5.92 -10.49 -7.59
CA LEU A 51 -5.36 -11.35 -8.65
C LEU A 51 -6.40 -12.32 -9.26
N PRO A 52 -7.18 -13.10 -8.48
CA PRO A 52 -8.19 -13.98 -9.07
C PRO A 52 -9.31 -13.20 -9.80
N LEU A 53 -9.70 -12.02 -9.30
CA LEU A 53 -10.72 -11.20 -9.98
C LEU A 53 -10.23 -10.66 -11.32
N VAL A 54 -9.00 -10.15 -11.41
CA VAL A 54 -8.46 -9.63 -12.67
C VAL A 54 -8.15 -10.73 -13.68
N ALA A 55 -7.74 -11.92 -13.22
CA ALA A 55 -7.61 -13.09 -14.08
C ALA A 55 -8.97 -13.48 -14.67
N THR A 56 -10.02 -13.48 -13.85
CA THR A 56 -11.40 -13.72 -14.30
C THR A 56 -11.85 -12.68 -15.33
N GLN A 57 -11.52 -11.40 -15.12
CA GLN A 57 -11.78 -10.35 -16.12
C GLN A 57 -11.05 -10.58 -17.44
N ALA A 58 -9.78 -10.96 -17.41
CA ALA A 58 -9.02 -11.22 -18.62
C ALA A 58 -9.65 -12.35 -19.44
N VAL A 59 -10.08 -13.44 -18.78
CA VAL A 59 -10.78 -14.56 -19.42
C VAL A 59 -12.12 -14.12 -20.00
N LEU A 60 -12.97 -13.45 -19.22
CA LEU A 60 -14.28 -12.97 -19.68
C LEU A 60 -14.14 -11.94 -20.80
N GLY A 61 -13.17 -11.04 -20.71
CA GLY A 61 -12.85 -10.05 -21.73
C GLY A 61 -12.45 -10.72 -23.05
N LYS A 62 -11.62 -11.76 -23.01
CA LYS A 62 -11.28 -12.57 -24.20
C LYS A 62 -12.52 -13.25 -24.79
N MET A 63 -13.34 -13.90 -23.95
CA MET A 63 -14.58 -14.55 -24.41
C MET A 63 -15.54 -13.57 -25.09
N ILE A 64 -15.64 -12.33 -24.59
CA ILE A 64 -16.45 -11.26 -25.21
C ILE A 64 -15.82 -10.77 -26.51
N TYR A 65 -14.49 -10.66 -26.55
CA TYR A 65 -13.76 -10.23 -27.75
C TYR A 65 -13.96 -11.22 -28.91
N ASP A 66 -13.87 -12.52 -28.62
CA ASP A 66 -14.00 -13.57 -29.63
C ASP A 66 -15.47 -13.82 -30.03
N ASN A 67 -16.40 -13.88 -29.07
CA ASN A 67 -17.81 -14.15 -29.33
C ASN A 67 -18.70 -13.48 -28.26
N PRO A 68 -19.21 -12.25 -28.52
CA PRO A 68 -19.95 -11.49 -27.54
C PRO A 68 -21.38 -12.03 -27.35
N THR A 69 -21.70 -12.49 -26.15
CA THR A 69 -23.08 -12.83 -25.75
C THR A 69 -23.56 -11.97 -24.57
N PRO A 70 -24.89 -11.75 -24.40
CA PRO A 70 -25.43 -11.00 -23.27
C PRO A 70 -24.97 -11.54 -21.91
N THR A 71 -24.96 -12.86 -21.74
CA THR A 71 -24.53 -13.54 -20.51
C THR A 71 -23.05 -13.30 -20.19
N ARG A 72 -22.16 -13.39 -21.19
CA ARG A 72 -20.72 -13.11 -21.00
C ARG A 72 -20.48 -11.66 -20.58
N ARG A 73 -21.18 -10.72 -21.22
CA ARG A 73 -21.14 -9.29 -20.85
C ARG A 73 -21.67 -9.06 -19.44
N ALA A 74 -22.73 -9.77 -19.03
CA ALA A 74 -23.28 -9.67 -17.68
C ALA A 74 -22.28 -10.15 -16.62
N TRP A 75 -21.65 -11.31 -16.83
CA TRP A 75 -20.61 -11.81 -15.93
C TRP A 75 -19.39 -10.88 -15.85
N HIS A 76 -18.91 -10.38 -17.00
CA HIS A 76 -17.81 -9.41 -17.04
C HIS A 76 -18.14 -8.15 -16.23
N ARG A 77 -19.34 -7.59 -16.41
CA ARG A 77 -19.80 -6.44 -15.60
C ARG A 77 -19.91 -6.78 -14.12
N GLY A 78 -20.45 -7.96 -13.77
CA GLY A 78 -20.57 -8.38 -12.37
C GLY A 78 -19.23 -8.47 -11.67
N VAL A 79 -18.24 -9.10 -12.30
CA VAL A 79 -16.87 -9.16 -11.77
C VAL A 79 -16.24 -7.76 -11.72
N ALA A 80 -16.60 -6.86 -12.64
CA ALA A 80 -16.02 -5.51 -12.71
C ALA A 80 -16.52 -4.66 -11.55
N TRP A 81 -17.80 -4.79 -11.20
CA TRP A 81 -18.36 -4.23 -9.97
C TRP A 81 -17.68 -4.77 -8.72
N GLY A 82 -17.36 -6.08 -8.69
CA GLY A 82 -16.59 -6.68 -7.60
C GLY A 82 -15.20 -6.05 -7.43
N ILE A 83 -14.49 -5.80 -8.54
CA ILE A 83 -13.20 -5.10 -8.52
C ILE A 83 -13.37 -3.65 -8.06
N GLY A 84 -14.37 -2.93 -8.58
CA GLY A 84 -14.66 -1.55 -8.13
C GLY A 84 -14.93 -1.47 -6.63
N GLY A 85 -15.71 -2.39 -6.07
CA GLY A 85 -15.95 -2.48 -4.63
C GLY A 85 -14.68 -2.79 -3.83
N LEU A 86 -13.87 -3.75 -4.30
CA LEU A 86 -12.58 -4.11 -3.69
C LEU A 86 -11.65 -2.89 -3.59
N PHE A 87 -11.47 -2.16 -4.69
CA PHE A 87 -10.65 -0.96 -4.72
C PHE A 87 -11.22 0.14 -3.85
N GLY A 88 -12.54 0.37 -3.87
CA GLY A 88 -13.20 1.31 -2.96
C GLY A 88 -12.89 1.02 -1.47
N VAL A 89 -13.02 -0.24 -1.04
CA VAL A 89 -12.68 -0.66 0.33
C VAL A 89 -11.19 -0.45 0.62
N ASN A 90 -10.31 -0.82 -0.30
CA ASN A 90 -8.86 -0.66 -0.14
C ASN A 90 -8.47 0.82 -0.07
N THR A 91 -9.10 1.68 -0.85
CA THR A 91 -8.80 3.12 -0.88
C THR A 91 -9.23 3.81 0.40
N VAL A 92 -10.41 3.49 0.94
CA VAL A 92 -10.86 4.02 2.24
C VAL A 92 -9.95 3.53 3.36
N THR A 93 -9.72 2.22 3.46
CA THR A 93 -8.90 1.64 4.53
C THR A 93 -7.43 2.07 4.45
N GLY A 94 -6.87 2.13 3.24
CA GLY A 94 -5.50 2.53 2.96
C GLY A 94 -5.26 4.01 3.23
N THR A 95 -6.17 4.89 2.79
CA THR A 95 -6.07 6.34 3.05
C THR A 95 -6.10 6.64 4.54
N TRP A 96 -7.05 6.05 5.26
CA TRP A 96 -7.15 6.28 6.70
C TRP A 96 -5.91 5.78 7.47
N ASN A 97 -5.39 4.62 7.06
CA ASN A 97 -4.16 4.08 7.63
C ASN A 97 -2.94 4.94 7.27
N LEU A 98 -2.87 5.50 6.06
CA LEU A 98 -1.79 6.39 5.66
C LEU A 98 -1.80 7.70 6.45
N ILE A 99 -2.99 8.26 6.72
CA ILE A 99 -3.16 9.45 7.56
C ILE A 99 -2.69 9.19 8.98
N GLU A 100 -3.06 8.04 9.56
CA GLU A 100 -2.63 7.68 10.92
C GLU A 100 -1.12 7.44 10.97
N ALA A 101 -0.56 6.71 10.00
CA ALA A 101 0.85 6.40 9.90
C ALA A 101 1.73 7.58 9.40
N ARG A 102 1.18 8.79 9.22
CA ARG A 102 1.90 9.90 8.55
C ARG A 102 3.13 10.39 9.30
N LYS A 103 3.15 10.19 10.62
CA LYS A 103 4.27 10.56 11.51
C LYS A 103 5.22 9.38 11.79
N ASP A 104 4.87 8.17 11.35
CA ASP A 104 5.75 7.01 11.46
C ASP A 104 6.81 7.07 10.34
N PRO A 105 8.11 7.24 10.68
CA PRO A 105 9.18 7.27 9.69
C PRO A 105 9.39 5.89 9.03
N GLU A 106 9.09 4.80 9.75
CA GLU A 106 9.36 3.44 9.29
C GLU A 106 8.53 3.13 8.06
N HIS A 107 9.18 2.62 7.01
CA HIS A 107 8.56 2.24 5.73
C HIS A 107 7.65 3.30 5.06
N ARG A 108 7.75 4.58 5.45
CA ARG A 108 6.88 5.67 4.95
C ARG A 108 6.88 5.77 3.43
N LYS A 109 8.06 5.72 2.81
CA LYS A 109 8.22 5.79 1.34
C LYS A 109 7.40 4.71 0.63
N ARG A 110 7.42 3.48 1.14
CA ARG A 110 6.67 2.35 0.58
C ARG A 110 5.16 2.57 0.68
N ARG A 111 4.67 3.00 1.84
CA ARG A 111 3.23 3.31 2.03
C ARG A 111 2.76 4.41 1.08
N VAL A 112 3.57 5.46 0.90
CA VAL A 112 3.26 6.56 -0.02
C VAL A 112 3.27 6.10 -1.47
N VAL A 113 4.31 5.38 -1.92
CA VAL A 113 4.38 4.84 -3.29
C VAL A 113 3.21 3.90 -3.58
N HIS A 114 2.91 3.00 -2.65
CA HIS A 114 1.74 2.12 -2.76
C HIS A 114 0.43 2.91 -2.87
N GLY A 115 0.22 3.91 -2.01
CA GLY A 115 -0.97 4.76 -2.04
C GLY A 115 -1.13 5.51 -3.36
N LEU A 116 -0.03 6.05 -3.91
CA LEU A 116 -0.06 6.72 -5.21
C LEU A 116 -0.39 5.76 -6.36
N LEU A 117 0.23 4.58 -6.39
CA LEU A 117 -0.07 3.55 -7.39
C LEU A 117 -1.51 3.06 -7.30
N MET A 118 -2.03 2.91 -6.08
CA MET A 118 -3.43 2.53 -5.86
C MET A 118 -4.38 3.60 -6.40
N LEU A 119 -4.17 4.88 -6.07
CA LEU A 119 -5.01 5.97 -6.58
C LEU A 119 -4.92 6.12 -8.12
N ALA A 120 -3.73 5.94 -8.69
CA ALA A 120 -3.55 5.93 -10.15
C ALA A 120 -4.32 4.76 -10.78
N SER A 121 -4.28 3.58 -10.15
CA SER A 121 -5.05 2.43 -10.59
C SER A 121 -6.57 2.64 -10.45
N ASP A 122 -7.04 3.28 -9.38
CA ASP A 122 -8.46 3.63 -9.20
C ASP A 122 -8.96 4.52 -10.33
N ALA A 123 -8.20 5.58 -10.63
CA ALA A 123 -8.50 6.47 -11.73
C ALA A 123 -8.51 5.72 -13.08
N GLY A 124 -7.55 4.82 -13.29
CA GLY A 124 -7.48 3.98 -14.48
C GLY A 124 -8.66 3.01 -14.62
N PHE A 125 -9.11 2.37 -13.52
CA PHE A 125 -10.29 1.50 -13.53
C PHE A 125 -11.58 2.28 -13.74
N LEU A 126 -11.71 3.47 -13.15
CA LEU A 126 -12.83 4.36 -13.42
C LEU A 126 -12.86 4.77 -14.91
N ALA A 127 -11.71 5.18 -15.46
CA ALA A 127 -11.59 5.49 -16.88
C ALA A 127 -11.94 4.28 -17.77
N THR A 128 -11.51 3.08 -17.38
CA THR A 128 -11.86 1.82 -18.07
C THR A 128 -13.38 1.61 -18.09
N ALA A 129 -14.07 1.84 -16.98
CA ALA A 129 -15.51 1.71 -16.86
C ALA A 129 -16.28 2.74 -17.71
N LEU A 130 -15.80 3.99 -17.75
CA LEU A 130 -16.39 5.06 -18.56
C LEU A 130 -16.24 4.81 -20.07
N ASN A 131 -15.15 4.17 -20.49
CA ASN A 131 -14.89 3.81 -21.88
C ASN A 131 -15.43 2.41 -22.25
N ASN A 132 -16.59 2.03 -21.72
CA ASN A 132 -17.20 0.74 -22.04
C ASN A 132 -17.80 0.76 -23.48
N PRO A 133 -17.42 -0.19 -24.37
CA PRO A 133 -17.88 -0.22 -25.77
C PRO A 133 -19.39 -0.37 -25.99
N THR A 134 -20.20 -0.59 -24.96
CA THR A 134 -21.66 -0.78 -25.09
C THR A 134 -22.48 0.51 -25.08
N ASN A 135 -21.86 1.67 -24.86
CA ASN A 135 -22.60 2.92 -24.67
C ASN A 135 -22.90 3.71 -25.97
N HIS A 136 -22.39 3.30 -27.13
CA HIS A 136 -22.65 3.97 -28.41
C HIS A 136 -22.81 2.97 -29.57
N GLY A 137 -23.87 3.12 -30.36
CA GLY A 137 -24.16 2.27 -31.52
C GLY A 137 -23.25 2.55 -32.73
N PHE A 138 -22.99 1.50 -33.52
CA PHE A 138 -22.43 1.35 -34.88
C PHE A 138 -21.37 2.30 -35.48
N ASN A 139 -21.06 3.44 -34.89
CA ASN A 139 -19.93 4.28 -35.27
C ASN A 139 -18.88 4.17 -34.16
N ASP A 140 -17.80 3.43 -34.42
CA ASP A 140 -16.62 3.29 -33.55
C ASP A 140 -15.54 4.26 -34.05
N PRO A 141 -15.56 5.55 -33.69
CA PRO A 141 -14.70 6.54 -34.33
C PRO A 141 -13.27 6.52 -33.77
N LEU A 142 -13.01 5.72 -32.72
CA LEU A 142 -11.80 5.83 -31.88
C LEU A 142 -11.18 4.47 -31.46
N GLY A 143 -11.72 3.32 -31.87
CA GLY A 143 -11.20 2.02 -31.43
C GLY A 143 -11.45 1.78 -29.94
N GLN A 144 -12.66 2.07 -29.47
CA GLN A 144 -13.01 2.07 -28.04
C GLN A 144 -12.75 0.72 -27.34
N ARG A 145 -12.86 -0.39 -28.06
CA ARG A 145 -12.49 -1.72 -27.53
C ARG A 145 -11.01 -1.80 -27.17
N HIS A 146 -10.14 -1.25 -28.02
CA HIS A 146 -8.70 -1.18 -27.77
C HIS A 146 -8.41 -0.21 -26.63
N LEU A 147 -9.09 0.94 -26.59
CA LEU A 147 -8.94 1.89 -25.49
C LEU A 147 -9.33 1.28 -24.13
N HIS A 148 -10.52 0.67 -24.04
CA HIS A 148 -10.99 -0.05 -22.83
C HIS A 148 -9.96 -1.10 -22.37
N ARG A 149 -9.50 -1.94 -23.30
CA ARG A 149 -8.52 -3.00 -23.01
C ARG A 149 -7.18 -2.43 -22.53
N ASN A 150 -6.69 -1.38 -23.20
CA ASN A 150 -5.40 -0.77 -22.85
C ASN A 150 -5.47 -0.09 -21.48
N LEU A 151 -6.56 0.62 -21.18
CA LEU A 151 -6.81 1.20 -19.85
C LEU A 151 -6.89 0.10 -18.79
N ALA A 152 -7.60 -1.00 -19.06
CA ALA A 152 -7.70 -2.13 -18.14
C ALA A 152 -6.33 -2.74 -17.84
N ILE A 153 -5.53 -3.03 -18.88
CA ILE A 153 -4.19 -3.62 -18.72
C ILE A 153 -3.26 -2.67 -17.96
N ALA A 154 -3.25 -1.38 -18.29
CA ALA A 154 -2.44 -0.39 -17.60
C ALA A 154 -2.80 -0.29 -16.11
N SER A 155 -4.09 -0.27 -15.80
CA SER A 155 -4.60 -0.22 -14.42
C SER A 155 -4.23 -1.48 -13.64
N ILE A 156 -4.49 -2.67 -14.20
CA ILE A 156 -4.13 -3.96 -13.59
C ILE A 156 -2.62 -4.03 -13.34
N SER A 157 -1.80 -3.57 -14.29
CA SER A 157 -0.34 -3.56 -14.15
C SER A 157 0.10 -2.63 -13.01
N THR A 158 -0.48 -1.43 -12.94
CA THR A 158 -0.19 -0.43 -11.90
C THR A 158 -0.57 -0.96 -10.51
N ALA A 159 -1.77 -1.52 -10.37
CA ALA A 159 -2.22 -2.17 -9.14
C ALA A 159 -1.33 -3.36 -8.74
N SER A 160 -0.91 -4.19 -9.71
CA SER A 160 -0.04 -5.34 -9.45
C SER A 160 1.33 -4.89 -8.92
N ILE A 161 1.91 -3.84 -9.49
CA ILE A 161 3.15 -3.23 -8.97
C ILE A 161 2.92 -2.71 -7.55
N GLY A 162 1.84 -1.97 -7.32
CA GLY A 162 1.47 -1.47 -5.99
C GLY A 162 1.32 -2.58 -4.95
N TYR A 163 0.72 -3.71 -5.33
CA TYR A 163 0.60 -4.91 -4.50
C TYR A 163 1.98 -5.52 -4.18
N LEU A 164 2.83 -5.70 -5.19
CA LEU A 164 4.17 -6.27 -5.04
C LEU A 164 5.10 -5.39 -4.19
N VAL A 165 5.02 -4.06 -4.30
CA VAL A 165 5.77 -3.11 -3.45
C VAL A 165 5.48 -3.36 -1.97
N MET A 166 4.25 -3.70 -1.62
CA MET A 166 3.87 -4.01 -0.24
C MET A 166 4.25 -5.44 0.15
N LEU A 167 4.09 -6.41 -0.75
CA LEU A 167 4.40 -7.82 -0.51
C LEU A 167 5.90 -8.09 -0.33
N LEU A 168 6.75 -7.56 -1.22
CA LEU A 168 8.18 -7.88 -1.28
C LEU A 168 9.04 -7.04 -0.33
N GLY A 169 8.56 -5.87 0.09
CA GLY A 169 9.32 -4.99 0.98
C GLY A 169 9.28 -5.40 2.46
N HIS A 170 8.77 -6.58 2.80
CA HIS A 170 8.61 -7.05 4.18
C HIS A 170 9.91 -7.59 4.83
N LYS A 171 11.08 -7.21 4.29
CA LYS A 171 12.40 -7.59 4.82
C LYS A 171 12.93 -6.53 5.78
#